data_AF-A0A942V870-F1
#
_entry.id   AF-A0A942V870-F1
#
_cell.length_a   1.000
_cell.length_b   1.000
_cell.length_c   1.000
_cell.angle_alpha   90.00
_cell.angle_beta   90.00
_cell.angle_gamma   90.00
#
_symmetry.space_group_name_H-M   'P 1'
#
loop_
_entity.id
_entity.type
_entity.pdbx_description
1 polymer ?
#
loop_
_entity_poly.entity_id
_entity_poly.type
_entity_poly.pdbx_seq_one_letter_code
_entity_poly.pdbx_strand_id
1 'polypeptide(L)'
;MKILIYFITLFIFSTFAFACDNKNSDINFNKENKENNMNNDNMPNNPKYAYFSSGCFWGVEYWFEKAEGVFSAISGYAGGHKANPTYIEVCTGLTGHLETVKVGYDADKTTYEDLIKLFFETHNFTQKNGQGPDIGSQYLSAIFYQNEEE
;
A
#
# COMPACT_ATOMS: atom_id res chain seq x y z
N MET A 1 31.18 13.18 -65.73
CA MET A 1 30.96 12.74 -67.12
C MET A 1 30.52 11.28 -67.08
N LYS A 2 29.29 11.00 -67.54
CA LYS A 2 28.61 9.69 -67.75
C LYS A 2 28.21 8.95 -66.45
N ILE A 3 26.93 8.85 -66.02
CA ILE A 3 25.72 8.24 -66.65
C ILE A 3 26.04 6.77 -67.01
N LEU A 4 25.41 5.74 -66.44
CA LEU A 4 24.08 5.26 -66.87
C LEU A 4 23.60 4.01 -66.05
N ILE A 5 22.35 4.05 -65.57
CA ILE A 5 21.34 2.96 -65.48
C ILE A 5 21.60 1.74 -64.58
N TYR A 6 20.74 1.56 -63.55
CA TYR A 6 19.76 0.45 -63.50
C TYR A 6 18.53 0.84 -62.65
N PHE A 7 17.42 1.04 -63.37
CA PHE A 7 16.02 0.64 -63.11
C PHE A 7 15.44 0.80 -61.68
N ILE A 8 14.65 1.85 -61.46
CA ILE A 8 13.16 1.86 -61.52
C ILE A 8 12.51 1.06 -60.37
N THR A 9 12.20 1.78 -59.29
CA THR A 9 10.94 1.61 -58.55
C THR A 9 10.31 3.00 -58.39
N LEU A 10 9.59 3.39 -59.45
CA LEU A 10 8.74 4.56 -59.47
C LEU A 10 7.47 4.26 -58.65
N PHE A 11 7.11 5.20 -57.77
CA PHE A 11 5.77 5.55 -57.30
C PHE A 11 4.76 4.43 -57.11
N ILE A 12 4.19 4.30 -55.90
CA ILE A 12 2.76 4.64 -55.70
C ILE A 12 2.59 5.34 -54.34
N PHE A 13 2.16 6.58 -54.46
CA PHE A 13 1.44 7.40 -53.50
C PHE A 13 0.41 6.60 -52.68
N SER A 14 0.47 6.66 -51.34
CA SER A 14 -0.74 6.75 -50.54
C SER A 14 -0.38 7.02 -49.08
N THR A 15 -0.39 8.30 -48.71
CA THR A 15 -0.77 8.70 -47.37
C THR A 15 -2.19 8.19 -47.11
N PHE A 16 -2.32 7.00 -46.52
CA PHE A 16 -3.56 6.64 -45.84
C PHE A 16 -3.62 7.44 -44.54
N ALA A 17 -4.15 8.66 -44.67
CA ALA A 17 -4.87 9.27 -43.56
C ALA A 17 -6.03 8.31 -43.24
N PHE A 18 -5.89 7.52 -42.18
CA PHE A 18 -7.04 6.94 -41.53
C PHE A 18 -7.78 8.09 -40.85
N ALA A 19 -8.78 8.61 -41.57
CA ALA A 19 -9.83 9.40 -40.99
C ALA A 19 -10.49 8.59 -39.85
N CYS A 20 -10.72 9.27 -38.73
CA CYS A 20 -11.60 8.80 -37.67
C CYS A 20 -12.94 8.38 -38.28
N ASP A 21 -13.38 7.16 -37.97
CA ASP A 21 -14.82 6.90 -37.92
C ASP A 21 -15.21 6.66 -36.46
N ASN A 22 -16.05 7.57 -35.99
CA ASN A 22 -16.63 7.60 -34.68
C ASN A 22 -17.80 6.60 -34.69
N LYS A 23 -17.57 5.40 -34.14
CA LYS A 23 -18.66 4.62 -33.56
C LYS A 23 -18.44 4.56 -32.07
N ASN A 24 -19.00 5.60 -31.46
CA ASN A 24 -19.51 5.61 -30.11
C ASN A 24 -20.40 4.38 -29.91
N SER A 25 -19.80 3.26 -29.51
CA SER A 25 -20.51 2.27 -28.71
C SER A 25 -20.30 2.73 -27.28
N ASP A 26 -21.26 3.53 -26.80
CA ASP A 26 -21.50 3.70 -25.37
C ASP A 26 -21.77 2.31 -24.79
N ILE A 27 -20.70 1.55 -24.52
CA ILE A 27 -20.73 0.57 -23.45
C ILE A 27 -20.86 1.46 -22.23
N ASN A 28 -22.12 1.68 -21.83
CA ASN A 28 -22.49 1.97 -20.47
C ASN A 28 -21.93 0.81 -19.64
N PHE A 29 -20.62 0.83 -19.39
CA PHE A 29 -20.10 0.37 -18.13
C PHE A 29 -20.73 1.36 -17.19
N ASN A 30 -21.90 0.97 -16.70
CA ASN A 30 -22.46 1.55 -15.51
C ASN A 30 -21.30 1.57 -14.55
N LYS A 31 -20.69 2.75 -14.43
CA LYS A 31 -20.17 3.26 -13.20
C LYS A 31 -21.39 3.38 -12.29
N GLU A 32 -22.00 2.23 -11.98
CA GLU A 32 -22.58 1.98 -10.70
C GLU A 32 -21.40 2.22 -9.77
N ASN A 33 -21.31 3.48 -9.33
CA ASN A 33 -21.11 3.84 -7.95
C ASN A 33 -20.78 2.63 -7.07
N LYS A 34 -19.53 2.17 -7.21
CA LYS A 34 -18.72 1.73 -6.09
C LYS A 34 -17.91 2.93 -5.55
N GLU A 35 -18.50 4.13 -5.55
CA GLU A 35 -18.75 4.71 -4.23
C GLU A 35 -19.67 3.71 -3.54
N ASN A 36 -19.07 2.69 -2.94
CA ASN A 36 -19.77 2.00 -1.88
C ASN A 36 -20.17 3.14 -0.95
N ASN A 37 -21.47 3.31 -0.76
CA ASN A 37 -22.01 3.76 0.50
C ASN A 37 -21.28 2.98 1.61
N MET A 38 -20.09 3.43 1.99
CA MET A 38 -19.66 3.36 3.37
C MET A 38 -20.60 4.34 4.03
N ASN A 39 -21.77 3.83 4.39
CA ASN A 39 -22.63 4.45 5.36
C ASN A 39 -21.69 4.91 6.47
N ASN A 40 -21.58 6.22 6.66
CA ASN A 40 -20.73 6.86 7.67
C ASN A 40 -21.30 6.61 9.09
N ASP A 41 -22.04 5.52 9.24
CA ASP A 41 -22.85 5.15 10.40
C ASP A 41 -22.03 4.36 11.42
N ASN A 42 -20.77 4.03 11.10
CA ASN A 42 -19.86 3.26 11.97
C ASN A 42 -18.50 3.96 12.21
N MET A 43 -18.37 5.26 11.93
CA MET A 43 -17.18 6.01 12.34
C MET A 43 -17.26 6.23 13.87
N PRO A 44 -16.23 5.89 14.65
CA PRO A 44 -16.23 6.17 16.08
C PRO A 44 -16.24 7.68 16.36
N ASN A 45 -16.65 8.06 17.57
CA ASN A 45 -16.75 9.46 17.98
C ASN A 45 -15.39 10.16 18.07
N ASN A 46 -14.36 9.42 18.51
CA ASN A 46 -13.02 9.94 18.73
C ASN A 46 -11.95 9.09 18.01
N PRO A 47 -11.93 9.11 16.66
CA PRO A 47 -11.05 8.25 15.89
C PRO A 47 -9.61 8.77 15.89
N LYS A 48 -8.67 7.90 16.26
CA LYS A 48 -7.22 8.15 16.21
C LYS A 48 -6.52 7.03 15.44
N TYR A 49 -5.26 7.25 15.05
CA TYR A 49 -4.45 6.30 14.30
C TYR A 49 -3.08 6.08 14.93
N ALA A 50 -2.59 4.86 14.88
CA ALA A 50 -1.26 4.46 15.33
C ALA A 50 -0.60 3.51 14.32
N TYR A 51 0.73 3.39 14.36
CA TYR A 51 1.51 2.65 13.35
C TYR A 51 2.55 1.75 14.02
N PHE A 52 2.39 0.44 13.85
CA PHE A 52 3.21 -0.57 14.53
C PHE A 52 3.86 -1.52 13.53
N SER A 53 5.16 -1.77 13.71
CA SER A 53 5.93 -2.78 12.97
C SER A 53 6.52 -3.76 13.95
N SER A 54 6.13 -5.04 13.88
CA SER A 54 6.53 -6.04 14.87
C SER A 54 6.80 -7.43 14.26
N GLY A 55 7.06 -7.51 12.96
CA GLY A 55 7.29 -8.76 12.23
C GLY A 55 6.43 -8.82 10.97
N CYS A 56 6.07 -10.03 10.54
CA CYS A 56 5.12 -10.22 9.44
C CYS A 56 3.78 -9.53 9.75
N PHE A 57 3.39 -8.55 8.93
CA PHE A 57 2.20 -7.72 9.17
C PHE A 57 0.88 -8.50 9.27
N TRP A 58 0.78 -9.73 8.76
CA TRP A 58 -0.44 -10.54 8.85
C TRP A 58 -0.75 -10.93 10.29
N GLY A 59 0.28 -11.27 11.06
CA GLY A 59 0.12 -11.56 12.48
C GLY A 59 -0.19 -10.29 13.28
N VAL A 60 0.46 -9.18 12.92
CA VAL A 60 0.27 -7.88 13.58
C VAL A 60 -1.17 -7.39 13.35
N GLU A 61 -1.64 -7.41 12.10
CA GLU A 61 -3.00 -7.04 11.71
C GLU A 61 -4.02 -7.88 12.47
N TYR A 62 -3.85 -9.21 12.47
CA TYR A 62 -4.73 -10.14 13.19
C TYR A 62 -4.92 -9.77 14.66
N TRP A 63 -3.83 -9.43 15.38
CA TRP A 63 -3.92 -9.07 16.79
C TRP A 63 -4.62 -7.73 17.01
N PHE A 64 -4.34 -6.72 16.19
CA PHE A 64 -5.00 -5.42 16.31
C PHE A 64 -6.48 -5.45 15.90
N GLU A 65 -6.87 -6.24 14.89
CA GLU A 65 -8.28 -6.43 14.53
C GLU A 65 -9.12 -7.02 15.68
N LYS A 66 -8.48 -7.73 16.61
CA LYS A 66 -9.11 -8.33 17.79
C LYS A 66 -9.08 -7.44 19.02
N ALA A 67 -8.33 -6.34 18.99
CA ALA A 67 -8.18 -5.45 20.13
C ALA A 67 -9.46 -4.63 20.37
N GLU A 68 -9.83 -4.47 21.64
CA GLU A 68 -10.98 -3.65 22.01
C GLU A 68 -10.76 -2.19 21.58
N GLY A 69 -11.81 -1.56 21.06
CA GLY A 69 -11.76 -0.17 20.59
C GLY A 69 -11.09 0.03 19.22
N VAL A 70 -10.43 -0.97 18.65
CA VAL A 70 -9.91 -0.91 17.28
C VAL A 70 -11.05 -1.13 16.28
N PHE A 71 -11.15 -0.23 15.30
CA PHE A 71 -12.15 -0.31 14.22
C PHE A 71 -11.54 -0.59 12.85
N SER A 72 -10.21 -0.51 12.72
CA SER A 72 -9.49 -0.75 11.47
C SER A 72 -8.05 -1.18 11.76
N ALA A 73 -7.55 -2.17 11.03
CA ALA A 73 -6.12 -2.49 10.96
C ALA A 73 -5.77 -2.73 9.48
N ILE A 74 -4.75 -2.05 8.97
CA ILE A 74 -4.40 -2.11 7.54
C ILE A 74 -2.89 -2.33 7.40
N SER A 75 -2.51 -3.48 6.84
CA SER A 75 -1.14 -3.80 6.45
C SER A 75 -0.59 -2.84 5.37
N GLY A 76 0.65 -2.42 5.54
CA GLY A 76 1.35 -1.51 4.65
C GLY A 76 2.86 -1.44 4.94
N TYR A 77 3.49 -0.35 4.50
CA TYR A 77 4.94 -0.17 4.59
C TYR A 77 5.30 1.23 5.08
N ALA A 78 6.24 1.35 6.02
CA ALA A 78 6.71 2.63 6.55
C ALA A 78 8.21 2.64 6.85
N GLY A 79 8.78 3.83 7.04
CA GLY A 79 10.17 4.05 7.45
C GLY A 79 11.22 3.97 6.34
N GLY A 80 10.87 3.48 5.15
CA GLY A 80 11.78 3.37 4.00
C GLY A 80 11.84 4.61 3.11
N HIS A 81 12.67 4.51 2.07
CA HIS A 81 12.96 5.62 1.14
C HIS A 81 12.38 5.42 -0.26
N LYS A 82 12.05 4.18 -0.65
CA LYS A 82 11.41 3.89 -1.94
C LYS A 82 9.95 4.34 -1.93
N ALA A 83 9.57 5.21 -2.84
CA ALA A 83 8.16 5.59 -3.01
C ALA A 83 7.33 4.44 -3.59
N ASN A 84 6.11 4.25 -3.06
CA ASN A 84 5.12 3.27 -3.51
C ASN A 84 5.70 1.87 -3.78
N PRO A 85 6.38 1.23 -2.80
CA PRO A 85 7.00 -0.06 -3.01
C PRO A 85 5.94 -1.16 -3.16
N THR A 86 6.24 -2.16 -3.98
CA THR A 86 5.50 -3.43 -4.01
C THR A 86 6.02 -4.38 -2.93
N TYR A 87 5.22 -5.38 -2.57
CA TYR A 87 5.64 -6.44 -1.62
C TYR A 87 6.96 -7.09 -2.03
N ILE A 88 7.10 -7.44 -3.32
CA ILE A 88 8.32 -8.07 -3.84
C ILE A 88 9.53 -7.15 -3.70
N GLU A 89 9.38 -5.85 -3.94
CA GLU A 89 10.47 -4.90 -3.71
C GLU A 89 10.86 -4.84 -2.23
N VAL A 90 9.89 -4.83 -1.30
CA VAL A 90 10.17 -4.84 0.15
C VAL A 90 10.90 -6.10 0.59
N CYS A 91 10.53 -7.27 0.06
CA CYS A 91 11.21 -8.53 0.36
C CYS A 91 12.70 -8.54 -0.03
N THR A 92 13.15 -7.65 -0.91
CA THR A 92 14.59 -7.52 -1.23
C THR A 92 15.40 -6.90 -0.09
N GLY A 93 14.75 -6.23 0.87
CA GLY A 93 15.39 -5.43 1.92
C GLY A 93 15.95 -4.08 1.43
N LEU A 94 15.93 -3.81 0.12
CA LEU A 94 16.58 -2.62 -0.45
C LEU A 94 15.73 -1.34 -0.33
N THR A 95 14.44 -1.45 -0.04
CA THR A 95 13.54 -0.29 0.04
C THR A 95 13.68 0.50 1.34
N GLY A 96 14.28 -0.11 2.36
CA GLY A 96 14.37 0.40 3.73
C GLY A 96 13.06 0.38 4.50
N HIS A 97 11.95 -0.11 3.90
CA HIS A 97 10.66 -0.16 4.58
C HIS A 97 10.57 -1.33 5.56
N LEU A 98 9.81 -1.10 6.62
CA LEU A 98 9.31 -2.13 7.52
C LEU A 98 7.88 -2.49 7.11
N GLU A 99 7.50 -3.74 7.35
CA GLU A 99 6.10 -4.14 7.34
C GLU A 99 5.40 -3.52 8.55
N THR A 100 4.40 -2.69 8.29
CA THR A 100 3.77 -1.82 9.29
C THR A 100 2.25 -1.90 9.16
N VAL A 101 1.55 -1.96 10.29
CA VAL A 101 0.09 -1.91 10.34
C VAL A 101 -0.35 -0.52 10.79
N LYS A 102 -1.24 0.10 10.01
CA LYS A 102 -2.00 1.29 10.42
C LYS A 102 -3.22 0.84 11.22
N VAL A 103 -3.24 1.18 12.50
CA VAL A 103 -4.31 0.84 13.45
C VAL A 103 -5.19 2.07 13.67
N GLY A 104 -6.47 1.99 13.31
CA GLY A 104 -7.49 2.97 13.64
C GLY A 104 -8.26 2.55 14.88
N TYR A 105 -8.32 3.42 15.90
CA TYR A 105 -8.96 3.12 17.18
C TYR A 105 -9.84 4.28 17.68
N ASP A 106 -10.87 3.93 18.45
CA ASP A 106 -11.73 4.88 19.16
C ASP A 106 -11.10 5.21 20.51
N ALA A 107 -10.62 6.45 20.66
CA ALA A 107 -9.93 6.90 21.86
C ALA A 107 -10.85 7.02 23.09
N ASP A 108 -12.17 6.91 22.91
CA ASP A 108 -13.12 6.81 24.01
C ASP A 108 -13.26 5.36 24.55
N LYS A 109 -12.74 4.35 23.83
CA LYS A 109 -12.83 2.92 24.19
C LYS A 109 -11.49 2.27 24.51
N THR A 110 -10.40 2.76 23.92
CA THR A 110 -9.04 2.24 24.13
C THR A 110 -8.03 3.37 24.03
N THR A 111 -6.83 3.17 24.57
CA THR A 111 -5.78 4.19 24.59
C THR A 111 -4.57 3.79 23.76
N TYR A 112 -3.76 4.77 23.38
CA TYR A 112 -2.48 4.49 22.72
C TYR A 112 -1.55 3.63 23.59
N GLU A 113 -1.58 3.82 24.91
CA GLU A 113 -0.84 3.00 25.87
C GLU A 113 -1.29 1.53 25.82
N ASP A 114 -2.59 1.26 25.70
CA ASP A 114 -3.11 -0.12 25.60
C ASP A 114 -2.71 -0.78 24.28
N LEU A 115 -2.65 -0.01 23.19
CA LEU A 115 -2.10 -0.49 21.91
C LEU A 115 -0.60 -0.79 22.00
N ILE A 116 0.17 0.04 22.72
CA ILE A 116 1.59 -0.21 22.99
C ILE A 116 1.79 -1.48 23.83
N LYS A 117 0.95 -1.71 24.85
CA LYS A 117 1.00 -2.94 25.64
C LYS A 117 0.81 -4.16 24.75
N LEU A 118 -0.25 -4.16 23.92
CA LEU A 118 -0.50 -5.24 22.96
C LEU A 118 0.67 -5.44 21.99
N PHE A 119 1.26 -4.34 21.50
CA PHE A 119 2.45 -4.40 20.65
C PHE A 119 3.57 -5.17 21.35
N PHE A 120 3.92 -4.82 22.59
CA PHE A 120 5.00 -5.51 23.32
C PHE A 120 4.67 -6.95 23.73
N GLU A 121 3.40 -7.29 23.93
CA GLU A 121 2.96 -8.64 24.31
C GLU A 121 2.96 -9.63 23.15
N THR A 122 2.90 -9.15 21.90
CA THR A 122 2.64 -9.99 20.72
C THR A 122 3.87 -10.32 19.86
N HIS A 123 5.05 -9.81 20.21
CA HIS A 123 6.29 -10.08 19.47
C HIS A 123 7.54 -10.01 20.35
N ASN A 124 8.66 -10.55 19.88
CA ASN A 124 9.96 -10.38 20.55
C ASN A 124 10.66 -9.11 20.03
N PHE A 125 10.53 -8.00 20.77
CA PHE A 125 11.15 -6.72 20.42
C PHE A 125 12.67 -6.65 20.64
N THR A 126 13.30 -7.73 21.12
CA THR A 126 14.76 -7.78 21.32
C THR A 126 15.53 -8.39 20.15
N GLN A 127 14.81 -9.00 19.19
CA GLN A 127 15.42 -9.57 17.99
C GLN A 127 15.88 -8.46 17.04
N LYS A 128 17.14 -8.58 16.57
CA LYS A 128 17.82 -7.52 15.80
C LYS A 128 17.89 -7.78 14.30
N ASN A 129 17.53 -8.98 13.85
CA ASN A 129 17.65 -9.43 12.47
C ASN A 129 16.30 -9.83 11.83
N GLY A 130 15.20 -9.54 12.50
CA GLY A 130 13.84 -9.86 12.06
C GLY A 130 12.94 -10.21 13.23
N GLN A 131 11.89 -11.00 12.98
CA GLN A 131 10.96 -11.50 13.98
C GLN A 131 10.67 -13.00 13.80
N GLY A 132 10.89 -13.80 14.84
CA GLY A 132 10.64 -15.24 14.82
C GLY A 132 11.38 -15.93 13.66
N PRO A 133 10.68 -16.66 12.77
CA PRO A 133 11.28 -17.26 11.58
C PRO A 133 11.50 -16.27 10.42
N ASP A 134 10.90 -15.07 10.48
CA ASP A 134 10.93 -14.08 9.41
C ASP A 134 12.17 -13.20 9.57
N ILE A 135 13.19 -13.46 8.73
CA ILE A 135 14.49 -12.79 8.80
C ILE A 135 14.61 -11.73 7.71
N GLY A 136 14.97 -10.51 8.10
CA GLY A 136 15.06 -9.35 7.21
C GLY A 136 14.79 -8.04 7.94
N SER A 137 15.34 -6.94 7.41
CA SER A 137 15.16 -5.61 8.01
C SER A 137 13.69 -5.14 7.99
N GLN A 138 12.89 -5.66 7.06
CA GLN A 138 11.48 -5.34 6.95
C GLN A 138 10.66 -5.87 8.13
N TYR A 139 11.18 -6.83 8.90
CA TYR A 139 10.49 -7.44 10.04
C TYR A 139 10.95 -6.87 11.39
N LEU A 140 11.71 -5.77 11.38
CA LEU A 140 12.21 -5.15 12.62
C LEU A 140 11.09 -4.49 13.42
N SER A 141 11.31 -4.44 14.74
CA SER A 141 10.42 -3.77 15.68
C SER A 141 10.56 -2.24 15.57
N ALA A 142 9.44 -1.54 15.34
CA ALA A 142 9.37 -0.08 15.33
C ALA A 142 7.95 0.44 15.61
N ILE A 143 7.88 1.62 16.23
CA ILE A 143 6.66 2.41 16.40
C ILE A 143 6.87 3.74 15.67
N PHE A 144 5.91 4.14 14.85
CA PHE A 144 5.92 5.45 14.19
C PHE A 144 4.88 6.37 14.83
N TYR A 145 5.33 7.17 15.80
CA TYR A 145 4.52 8.14 16.52
C TYR A 145 4.16 9.36 15.63
N GLN A 146 3.02 9.99 15.91
CA GLN A 146 2.50 11.12 15.13
C GLN A 146 2.66 12.48 15.84
N ASN A 147 2.88 12.49 17.15
CA ASN A 147 2.97 13.71 17.97
C ASN A 147 3.79 13.44 19.24
N GLU A 148 4.08 14.48 20.03
CA GLU A 148 4.95 14.37 21.22
C GLU A 148 4.33 13.60 22.40
N GLU A 149 3.00 13.39 22.41
CA GLU A 149 2.34 12.58 23.43
C GLU A 149 2.50 11.07 23.17
N GLU A 150 2.81 10.70 21.92
CA GLU A 150 3.01 9.33 21.44
C GLU A 150 4.49 8.91 21.39
#